data_AF-A0AAE5C3Q7-F1
#
_entry.id   AF-A0AAE5C3Q7-F1
#
_cell.length_a   1.000
_cell.length_b   1.000
_cell.length_c   1.000
_cell.angle_alpha   90.00
_cell.angle_beta   90.00
_cell.angle_gamma   90.00
#
_symmetry.space_group_name_H-M   'P 1'
#
loop_
_entity.id
_entity.type
_entity.pdbx_description
1 polymer ?
#
loop_
_entity_poly.entity_id
_entity_poly.type
_entity_poly.pdbx_seq_one_letter_code
_entity_poly.pdbx_strand_id
1 'polypeptide(L)'
;MRYGISSKALGLLIVLGLGALPGQPSVAQQPLNINAYQLTFEESFDSLDVSAWGERSSRWIAHTPWNGDFGDARFTDPAPGFPFTTDQGVLKIEARKEADGTWRSGLLSSVNPKGEGFSQQFGYFEARMKLPPGKGVWPAFWLIGLDRSKYTAEIDVLEYYGRAPYEFSMGFHIWRQSQGGQNTTGGHWQTVQDGILNSEYHTYGVDIQADKTSFYLDRQFIWSFDTPKEFHMPFYPLVNLALGSGWPIDETPNPSILLVDYIHVYQRKPTDAAN
;
A
#
# COMPACT_ATOMS: atom_id res chain seq x y z
N MET A 1 -3.75 -69.59 2.75
CA MET A 1 -3.29 -68.24 3.16
C MET A 1 -2.19 -67.80 2.20
N ARG A 2 -2.14 -66.49 1.91
CA ARG A 2 -1.68 -65.90 0.66
C ARG A 2 -0.17 -65.99 0.40
N TYR A 3 0.13 -66.14 -0.89
CA TYR A 3 1.42 -66.07 -1.56
C TYR A 3 1.98 -64.63 -1.62
N GLY A 4 3.31 -64.53 -1.78
CA GLY A 4 3.89 -63.73 -2.85
C GLY A 4 4.62 -62.44 -2.46
N ILE A 5 5.95 -62.54 -2.41
CA ILE A 5 6.89 -61.42 -2.51
C ILE A 5 6.80 -60.84 -3.93
N SER A 6 6.70 -59.51 -4.06
CA SER A 6 6.90 -58.81 -5.34
C SER A 6 7.66 -57.51 -5.13
N SER A 7 8.86 -57.51 -5.66
CA SER A 7 9.73 -56.36 -5.94
C SER A 7 9.11 -55.44 -6.98
N LYS A 8 9.15 -54.12 -6.76
CA LYS A 8 8.96 -53.13 -7.84
C LYS A 8 10.08 -52.08 -7.84
N ALA A 9 10.91 -52.23 -8.87
CA ALA A 9 11.73 -51.30 -9.63
C ALA A 9 11.78 -49.82 -9.19
N LEU A 10 13.01 -49.36 -8.97
CA LEU A 10 13.42 -47.97 -9.00
C LEU A 10 13.50 -47.53 -10.48
N GLY A 11 12.56 -46.68 -10.93
CA GLY A 11 12.60 -46.07 -12.24
C GLY A 11 13.39 -44.76 -12.21
N LEU A 12 14.59 -44.77 -12.81
CA LEU A 12 15.39 -43.57 -13.03
C LEU A 12 14.83 -42.83 -14.25
N LEU A 13 14.07 -41.76 -14.04
CA LEU A 13 13.67 -40.84 -15.12
C LEU A 13 14.83 -39.85 -15.36
N ILE A 14 15.59 -40.10 -16.43
CA ILE A 14 16.47 -39.10 -17.03
C ILE A 14 15.59 -38.20 -17.89
N VAL A 15 15.26 -37.01 -17.37
CA VAL A 15 14.70 -35.93 -18.19
C VAL A 15 15.89 -35.21 -18.82
N LEU A 16 16.11 -35.48 -20.12
CA LEU A 16 16.98 -34.68 -20.96
C LEU A 16 16.39 -33.27 -21.02
N GLY A 17 17.07 -32.30 -20.39
CA GLY A 17 16.71 -30.89 -20.47
C GLY A 17 16.80 -30.40 -21.91
N LEU A 18 15.65 -30.05 -22.50
CA LEU A 18 15.63 -29.17 -23.67
C LEU A 18 16.21 -27.82 -23.25
N GLY A 19 17.25 -27.38 -23.94
CA GLY A 19 17.89 -26.10 -23.71
C GLY A 19 16.90 -24.95 -23.81
N ALA A 20 16.84 -24.14 -22.76
CA ALA A 20 16.17 -22.85 -22.79
C ALA A 20 16.93 -21.94 -23.77
N LEU A 21 16.20 -21.34 -24.71
CA LEU A 21 16.68 -20.23 -25.52
C LEU A 21 17.10 -19.08 -24.58
N PRO A 22 18.11 -18.26 -24.94
CA PRO A 22 18.54 -17.14 -24.11
C PRO A 22 17.40 -16.12 -24.02
N GLY A 23 16.67 -16.15 -22.91
CA GLY A 23 15.68 -15.16 -22.55
C GLY A 23 16.35 -13.83 -22.27
N GLN A 24 15.68 -12.74 -22.63
CA GLN A 24 15.99 -11.39 -22.16
C GLN A 24 16.29 -11.43 -20.66
N PRO A 25 17.24 -10.62 -20.15
CA PRO A 25 17.52 -10.60 -18.73
C PRO A 25 16.21 -10.32 -18.00
N SER A 26 15.74 -11.27 -17.18
CA SER A 26 14.74 -10.94 -16.20
C SER A 26 15.35 -9.78 -15.42
N VAL A 27 14.60 -8.68 -15.28
CA VAL A 27 14.95 -7.67 -14.28
C VAL A 27 15.01 -8.45 -12.98
N ALA A 28 16.22 -8.73 -12.51
CA ALA A 28 16.39 -9.64 -11.40
C ALA A 28 15.58 -9.10 -10.22
N GLN A 29 14.87 -9.99 -9.54
CA GLN A 29 14.08 -9.71 -8.34
C GLN A 29 15.02 -9.29 -7.21
N GLN A 30 15.53 -8.07 -7.28
CA GLN A 30 16.60 -7.54 -6.44
C GLN A 30 16.01 -6.59 -5.39
N PRO A 31 16.67 -6.48 -4.21
CA PRO A 31 16.36 -5.44 -3.26
C PRO A 31 16.44 -4.05 -3.90
N LEU A 32 15.64 -3.12 -3.42
CA LEU A 32 15.70 -1.72 -3.88
C LEU A 32 17.04 -1.10 -3.49
N ASN A 33 17.78 -0.61 -4.48
CA ASN A 33 18.96 0.21 -4.24
C ASN A 33 18.54 1.66 -3.99
N ILE A 34 18.23 2.01 -2.74
CA ILE A 34 17.80 3.38 -2.37
C ILE A 34 18.82 4.46 -2.74
N ASN A 35 20.12 4.14 -2.84
CA ASN A 35 21.15 5.10 -3.22
C ASN A 35 21.02 5.59 -4.67
N ALA A 36 20.32 4.83 -5.52
CA ALA A 36 19.96 5.24 -6.87
C ALA A 36 18.84 6.29 -6.91
N TYR A 37 18.27 6.65 -5.76
CA TYR A 37 17.18 7.61 -5.63
C TYR A 37 17.60 8.82 -4.79
N GLN A 38 16.85 9.91 -4.94
CA GLN A 38 16.95 11.12 -4.14
C GLN A 38 15.59 11.43 -3.52
N LEU A 39 15.57 11.82 -2.25
CA LEU A 39 14.34 12.18 -1.52
C LEU A 39 13.72 13.44 -2.14
N THR A 40 12.42 13.41 -2.40
CA THR A 40 11.65 14.51 -2.99
C THR A 40 10.45 14.93 -2.12
N PHE A 41 10.00 14.05 -1.23
CA PHE A 41 9.02 14.34 -0.20
C PHE A 41 9.36 13.58 1.07
N GLU A 42 9.35 14.28 2.19
CA GLU A 42 9.67 13.76 3.51
C GLU A 42 8.60 14.18 4.51
N GLU A 43 7.84 13.24 5.03
CA GLU A 43 6.96 13.41 6.18
C GLU A 43 7.46 12.53 7.33
N SER A 44 7.99 13.18 8.38
CA SER A 44 8.53 12.51 9.58
C SER A 44 7.64 12.71 10.81
N PHE A 45 6.47 13.35 10.68
CA PHE A 45 5.45 13.50 11.72
C PHE A 45 5.93 14.12 13.05
N ASP A 46 7.02 14.89 13.06
CA ASP A 46 7.41 15.75 14.20
C ASP A 46 6.30 16.77 14.54
N SER A 47 5.53 17.16 13.52
CA SER A 47 4.25 17.87 13.64
C SER A 47 3.34 17.41 12.50
N LEU A 48 2.02 17.58 12.65
CA LEU A 48 1.06 17.25 11.59
C LEU A 48 0.34 18.50 11.10
N ASP A 49 0.53 18.82 9.82
CA ASP A 49 -0.20 19.87 9.12
C ASP A 49 -1.35 19.28 8.29
N VAL A 50 -2.54 19.27 8.90
CA VAL A 50 -3.75 18.66 8.32
C VAL A 50 -4.94 19.62 8.34
N SER A 51 -5.72 19.63 7.26
CA SER A 51 -7.05 20.25 7.19
C SER A 51 -8.12 19.19 6.98
N ALA A 52 -9.40 19.54 7.14
CA ALA A 52 -10.46 18.57 6.89
C ALA A 52 -10.58 18.26 5.39
N TRP A 53 -10.80 19.30 4.59
CA TRP A 53 -11.19 19.20 3.18
C TRP A 53 -10.35 20.09 2.25
N GLY A 54 -9.23 20.62 2.74
CA GLY A 54 -8.42 21.60 2.00
C GLY A 54 -9.00 23.01 2.04
N GLU A 55 -9.76 23.34 3.08
CA GLU A 55 -10.27 24.69 3.35
C GLU A 55 -9.15 25.72 3.58
N ARG A 56 -7.94 25.24 3.88
CA ARG A 56 -6.69 26.00 3.94
C ARG A 56 -5.59 25.22 3.22
N SER A 57 -4.52 25.91 2.85
CA SER A 57 -3.28 25.22 2.47
C SER A 57 -2.81 24.38 3.67
N SER A 58 -2.57 23.10 3.39
CA SER A 58 -2.11 22.12 4.35
C SER A 58 -1.39 21.02 3.58
N ARG A 59 -0.48 20.33 4.25
CA ARG A 59 0.22 19.18 3.68
C ARG A 59 -0.69 17.98 3.45
N TRP A 60 -1.65 17.78 4.34
CA TRP A 60 -2.61 16.67 4.30
C TRP A 60 -4.06 17.17 4.44
N ILE A 61 -5.00 16.44 3.85
CA ILE A 61 -6.43 16.52 4.17
C ILE A 61 -6.88 15.23 4.86
N ALA A 62 -7.95 15.29 5.67
CA ALA A 62 -8.42 14.17 6.48
C ALA A 62 -9.38 13.18 5.76
N HIS A 63 -9.65 13.43 4.49
CA HIS A 63 -10.67 12.73 3.70
C HIS A 63 -10.21 12.43 2.29
N THR A 64 -10.94 11.56 1.58
CA THR A 64 -10.65 11.34 0.17
C THR A 64 -10.94 12.62 -0.64
N PRO A 65 -10.10 12.98 -1.62
CA PRO A 65 -10.28 14.23 -2.39
C PRO A 65 -11.58 14.31 -3.20
N TRP A 66 -12.27 13.19 -3.38
CA TRP A 66 -13.53 13.11 -4.13
C TRP A 66 -14.78 13.08 -3.26
N ASN A 67 -14.66 13.39 -1.96
CA ASN A 67 -15.78 13.49 -1.04
C ASN A 67 -16.60 12.20 -0.95
N GLY A 68 -15.89 11.07 -0.85
CA GLY A 68 -16.46 9.74 -0.69
C GLY A 68 -15.52 8.85 0.10
N ASP A 69 -15.75 8.76 1.40
CA ASP A 69 -15.04 7.85 2.29
C ASP A 69 -15.59 6.42 2.17
N PHE A 70 -14.87 5.47 2.74
CA PHE A 70 -15.11 4.04 2.63
C PHE A 70 -14.87 3.33 3.95
N GLY A 71 -15.23 2.04 4.00
CA GLY A 71 -15.16 1.23 5.20
C GLY A 71 -16.31 1.52 6.18
N ASP A 72 -16.32 0.75 7.26
CA ASP A 72 -17.39 0.78 8.26
C ASP A 72 -17.13 1.79 9.39
N ALA A 73 -15.90 2.32 9.46
CA ALA A 73 -15.56 3.46 10.31
C ALA A 73 -15.60 4.75 9.50
N ARG A 74 -16.31 5.77 10.00
CA ARG A 74 -16.34 7.08 9.36
C ARG A 74 -15.00 7.79 9.58
N PHE A 75 -14.35 8.25 8.50
CA PHE A 75 -13.22 9.17 8.65
C PHE A 75 -13.70 10.53 9.17
N THR A 76 -12.85 11.21 9.92
CA THR A 76 -13.25 12.40 10.68
C THR A 76 -12.31 13.57 10.49
N ASP A 77 -12.89 14.76 10.47
CA ASP A 77 -12.17 16.02 10.51
C ASP A 77 -11.14 16.02 11.66
N PRO A 78 -9.98 16.64 11.47
CA PRO A 78 -8.93 16.68 12.49
C PRO A 78 -9.39 17.50 13.70
N ALA A 79 -9.26 16.93 14.90
CA ALA A 79 -9.52 17.58 16.17
C ALA A 79 -8.39 17.30 17.18
N PRO A 80 -8.26 18.08 18.26
CA PRO A 80 -7.27 17.79 19.30
C PRO A 80 -7.43 16.38 19.86
N GLY A 81 -6.41 15.54 19.69
CA GLY A 81 -6.35 14.18 20.23
C GLY A 81 -7.06 13.10 19.40
N PHE A 82 -7.75 13.44 18.31
CA PHE A 82 -8.46 12.46 17.48
C PHE A 82 -8.80 13.04 16.08
N PRO A 83 -8.74 12.27 14.99
CA PRO A 83 -8.25 10.88 14.91
C PRO A 83 -6.72 10.79 14.83
N PHE A 84 -6.04 11.93 14.78
CA PHE A 84 -4.59 12.02 14.60
C PHE A 84 -3.92 12.57 15.85
N THR A 85 -2.85 11.90 16.28
CA THR A 85 -1.89 12.43 17.24
C THR A 85 -0.48 12.17 16.74
N THR A 86 0.48 13.03 17.11
CA THR A 86 1.90 12.80 16.86
C THR A 86 2.64 12.71 18.18
N ASP A 87 3.61 11.80 18.24
CA ASP A 87 4.40 11.53 19.43
C ASP A 87 5.80 11.09 18.99
N GLN A 88 6.82 11.91 19.28
CA GLN A 88 8.23 11.63 18.96
C GLN A 88 8.47 11.21 17.49
N GLY A 89 7.89 11.94 16.53
CA GLY A 89 8.05 11.65 15.10
C GLY A 89 7.17 10.51 14.59
N VAL A 90 6.21 10.01 15.38
CA VAL A 90 5.28 8.96 14.95
C VAL A 90 3.87 9.50 14.91
N LEU A 91 3.21 9.39 13.75
CA LEU A 91 1.77 9.58 13.61
C LEU A 91 1.03 8.36 14.17
N LYS A 92 0.01 8.62 14.96
CA LYS A 92 -1.01 7.64 15.37
C LYS A 92 -2.32 7.99 14.67
N ILE A 93 -2.86 7.05 13.91
CA ILE A 93 -4.24 7.09 13.40
C ILE A 93 -5.06 6.16 14.27
N GLU A 94 -6.00 6.71 15.02
CA GLU A 94 -6.85 5.97 15.95
C GLU A 94 -8.22 5.68 15.33
N ALA A 95 -8.63 4.41 15.37
CA ALA A 95 -10.00 4.01 15.19
C ALA A 95 -10.62 3.68 16.56
N ARG A 96 -11.78 4.28 16.86
CA ARG A 96 -12.49 4.02 18.12
C ARG A 96 -14.00 4.02 17.94
N LYS A 97 -14.68 3.35 18.87
CA LYS A 97 -16.14 3.34 18.95
C LYS A 97 -16.61 4.50 19.82
N GLU A 98 -17.49 5.34 19.29
CA GLU A 98 -18.12 6.43 20.01
C GLU A 98 -19.27 5.92 20.90
N ALA A 99 -19.79 6.80 21.77
CA ALA A 99 -20.86 6.46 22.72
C ALA A 99 -22.18 6.02 22.03
N ASP A 100 -22.42 6.46 20.80
CA ASP A 100 -23.56 6.05 19.97
C ASP A 100 -23.35 4.69 19.28
N GLY A 101 -22.21 4.05 19.50
CA GLY A 101 -21.86 2.75 18.94
C GLY A 101 -21.29 2.83 17.51
N THR A 102 -21.18 4.02 16.91
CA THR A 102 -20.54 4.19 15.61
C THR A 102 -19.02 4.17 15.73
N TRP A 103 -18.34 3.68 14.69
CA TRP A 103 -16.89 3.73 14.62
C TRP A 103 -16.42 4.97 13.87
N ARG A 104 -15.37 5.60 14.39
CA ARG A 104 -14.68 6.72 13.75
C ARG A 104 -13.21 6.41 13.61
N SER A 105 -12.58 6.95 12.58
CA SER A 105 -11.15 6.80 12.31
C SER A 105 -10.60 7.98 11.50
N GLY A 106 -9.40 7.83 10.93
CA GLY A 106 -8.74 8.83 10.10
C GLY A 106 -8.17 8.27 8.79
N LEU A 107 -8.08 9.18 7.82
CA LEU A 107 -7.36 9.03 6.56
C LEU A 107 -6.56 10.32 6.33
N LEU A 108 -5.36 10.22 5.80
CA LEU A 108 -4.62 11.38 5.29
C LEU A 108 -4.46 11.24 3.78
N SER A 109 -4.77 12.30 3.04
CA SER A 109 -4.47 12.43 1.61
C SER A 109 -3.58 13.65 1.38
N SER A 110 -2.53 13.50 0.59
CA SER A 110 -1.57 14.57 0.29
C SER A 110 -2.04 15.56 -0.77
N VAL A 111 -3.22 15.35 -1.34
CA VAL A 111 -3.85 16.22 -2.35
C VAL A 111 -5.27 16.56 -1.90
N ASN A 112 -5.72 17.78 -2.16
CA ASN A 112 -7.07 18.24 -1.85
C ASN A 112 -8.06 18.05 -3.02
N PRO A 113 -9.36 18.34 -2.86
CA PRO A 113 -10.36 18.18 -3.92
C PRO A 113 -10.12 19.03 -5.19
N LYS A 114 -9.26 20.05 -5.11
CA LYS A 114 -8.87 20.90 -6.24
C LYS A 114 -7.65 20.37 -6.99
N GLY A 115 -7.06 19.25 -6.55
CA GLY A 115 -5.82 18.71 -7.10
C GLY A 115 -4.56 19.42 -6.58
N GLU A 116 -4.66 20.22 -5.52
CA GLU A 116 -3.53 20.93 -4.93
C GLU A 116 -2.92 20.10 -3.80
N GLY A 117 -1.59 20.02 -3.74
CA GLY A 117 -0.86 19.22 -2.75
C GLY A 117 0.37 18.55 -3.35
N PHE A 118 0.87 17.50 -2.71
CA PHE A 118 2.00 16.73 -3.22
C PHE A 118 1.54 15.59 -4.13
N SER A 119 2.09 15.53 -5.34
CA SER A 119 2.00 14.38 -6.22
C SER A 119 3.30 14.26 -7.03
N GLN A 120 3.65 13.05 -7.44
CA GLN A 120 4.85 12.80 -8.22
C GLN A 120 4.60 11.75 -9.29
N GLN A 121 5.12 11.99 -10.49
CA GLN A 121 5.15 10.98 -11.55
C GLN A 121 6.41 10.14 -11.42
N PHE A 122 6.24 8.82 -11.34
CA PHE A 122 7.31 7.84 -11.16
C PHE A 122 8.09 7.99 -9.86
N GLY A 123 8.96 7.02 -9.58
CA GLY A 123 9.80 6.97 -8.39
C GLY A 123 9.29 5.99 -7.33
N TYR A 124 9.98 6.01 -6.19
CA TYR A 124 9.73 5.10 -5.09
C TYR A 124 8.92 5.79 -4.00
N PHE A 125 7.76 5.24 -3.67
CA PHE A 125 6.88 5.69 -2.59
C PHE A 125 6.99 4.67 -1.46
N GLU A 126 7.27 5.12 -0.24
CA GLU A 126 7.47 4.26 0.92
C GLU A 126 6.78 4.84 2.16
N ALA A 127 6.09 3.98 2.91
CA ALA A 127 5.63 4.28 4.26
C ALA A 127 6.24 3.28 5.24
N ARG A 128 6.75 3.76 6.37
CA ARG A 128 7.19 2.89 7.47
C ARG A 128 6.11 2.85 8.53
N MET A 129 5.53 1.66 8.75
CA MET A 129 4.32 1.51 9.58
C MET A 129 4.39 0.28 10.47
N LYS A 130 3.66 0.33 11.58
CA LYS A 130 3.29 -0.84 12.40
C LYS A 130 1.77 -0.93 12.46
N LEU A 131 1.23 -2.07 12.03
CA LEU A 131 -0.19 -2.23 11.76
C LEU A 131 -0.95 -2.64 13.03
N PRO A 132 -2.19 -2.15 13.24
CA PRO A 132 -3.01 -2.61 14.36
C PRO A 132 -3.33 -4.10 14.23
N PRO A 133 -3.27 -4.89 15.32
CA PRO A 133 -3.79 -6.25 15.33
C PRO A 133 -5.32 -6.26 15.43
N GLY A 134 -5.92 -7.42 15.16
CA GLY A 134 -7.30 -7.71 15.50
C GLY A 134 -8.27 -7.68 14.31
N LYS A 135 -9.34 -8.48 14.41
CA LYS A 135 -10.32 -8.61 13.33
C LYS A 135 -11.00 -7.27 13.02
N GLY A 136 -11.35 -7.07 11.76
CA GLY A 136 -12.07 -5.89 11.30
C GLY A 136 -11.21 -4.65 11.08
N VAL A 137 -9.93 -4.62 11.49
CA VAL A 137 -9.03 -3.51 11.10
C VAL A 137 -8.63 -3.64 9.63
N TRP A 138 -8.58 -2.49 8.94
CA TRP A 138 -8.17 -2.35 7.55
C TRP A 138 -7.27 -1.11 7.33
N PRO A 139 -6.03 -1.14 7.83
CA PRO A 139 -5.04 -0.14 7.49
C PRO A 139 -4.58 -0.29 6.03
N ALA A 140 -4.33 0.84 5.37
CA ALA A 140 -3.79 0.87 4.02
C ALA A 140 -2.81 2.02 3.80
N PHE A 141 -1.83 1.78 2.92
CA PHE A 141 -1.01 2.79 2.28
C PHE A 141 -1.13 2.59 0.78
N TRP A 142 -1.57 3.62 0.07
CA TRP A 142 -2.03 3.49 -1.30
C TRP A 142 -1.86 4.82 -2.03
N LEU A 143 -1.87 4.75 -3.36
CA LEU A 143 -1.64 5.89 -4.23
C LEU A 143 -2.78 6.03 -5.22
N ILE A 144 -3.15 7.26 -5.53
CA ILE A 144 -4.14 7.57 -6.55
C ILE A 144 -3.53 8.49 -7.60
N GLY A 145 -3.85 8.21 -8.87
CA GLY A 145 -3.50 9.07 -10.00
C GLY A 145 -4.19 10.43 -9.90
N LEU A 146 -3.45 11.51 -10.12
CA LEU A 146 -3.94 12.88 -9.95
C LEU A 146 -5.08 13.20 -10.93
N ASP A 147 -4.95 12.80 -12.20
CA ASP A 147 -6.00 12.97 -13.20
C ASP A 147 -6.98 11.79 -13.16
N ARG A 148 -8.20 12.08 -12.69
CA ARG A 148 -9.30 11.12 -12.59
C ARG A 148 -10.42 11.36 -13.60
N SER A 149 -10.20 12.24 -14.58
CA SER A 149 -11.22 12.67 -15.55
C SER A 149 -11.67 11.53 -16.48
N LYS A 150 -10.78 10.60 -16.80
CA LYS A 150 -11.05 9.49 -17.74
C LYS A 150 -11.05 8.11 -17.07
N TYR A 151 -10.32 7.95 -16.00
CA TYR A 151 -10.21 6.71 -15.25
C TYR A 151 -9.59 7.03 -13.89
N THR A 152 -9.79 6.18 -12.89
CA THR A 152 -9.01 6.26 -11.66
C THR A 152 -7.95 5.17 -11.70
N ALA A 153 -6.69 5.59 -11.75
CA ALA A 153 -5.54 4.71 -11.54
C ALA A 153 -5.23 4.67 -10.03
N GLU A 154 -5.12 3.48 -9.49
CA GLU A 154 -4.96 3.22 -8.06
C GLU A 154 -3.91 2.13 -7.87
N ILE A 155 -3.08 2.33 -6.85
CA ILE A 155 -2.02 1.41 -6.46
C ILE A 155 -2.13 1.17 -4.96
N ASP A 156 -2.44 -0.06 -4.60
CA ASP A 156 -2.48 -0.50 -3.21
C ASP A 156 -1.08 -1.01 -2.84
N VAL A 157 -0.27 -0.16 -2.20
CA VAL A 157 1.09 -0.53 -1.76
C VAL A 157 1.00 -1.53 -0.61
N LEU A 158 0.01 -1.30 0.26
CA LEU A 158 -0.37 -2.18 1.35
C LEU A 158 -1.88 -2.06 1.57
N GLU A 159 -2.55 -3.20 1.58
CA GLU A 159 -3.80 -3.41 2.30
C GLU A 159 -3.62 -4.57 3.27
N TYR A 160 -3.95 -4.36 4.53
CA TYR A 160 -3.91 -5.41 5.54
C TYR A 160 -5.28 -5.60 6.16
N TYR A 161 -5.63 -6.86 6.43
CA TYR A 161 -6.88 -7.22 7.05
C TYR A 161 -6.59 -8.03 8.31
N GLY A 162 -6.85 -7.48 9.49
CA GLY A 162 -6.41 -8.10 10.76
C GLY A 162 -7.07 -9.43 11.13
N ARG A 163 -7.95 -9.97 10.27
CA ARG A 163 -8.41 -11.36 10.32
C ARG A 163 -7.31 -12.37 9.95
N ALA A 164 -6.29 -11.94 9.22
CA ALA A 164 -5.20 -12.77 8.72
C ALA A 164 -3.84 -12.11 9.02
N PRO A 165 -3.38 -12.14 10.29
CA PRO A 165 -2.16 -11.45 10.73
C PRO A 165 -0.84 -11.99 10.14
N TYR A 166 -0.92 -13.00 9.28
CA TYR A 166 0.19 -13.62 8.55
C TYR A 166 0.23 -13.23 7.06
N GLU A 167 -0.63 -12.32 6.58
CA GLU A 167 -0.60 -11.87 5.18
C GLU A 167 -1.09 -10.43 4.99
N PHE A 168 -0.76 -9.86 3.85
CA PHE A 168 -1.29 -8.60 3.35
C PHE A 168 -1.39 -8.62 1.83
N SER A 169 -2.21 -7.74 1.25
CA SER A 169 -2.33 -7.59 -0.21
C SER A 169 -1.65 -6.32 -0.70
N MET A 170 -1.25 -6.39 -1.97
CA MET A 170 -0.83 -5.27 -2.79
C MET A 170 -1.43 -5.44 -4.18
N GLY A 171 -1.65 -4.34 -4.88
CA GLY A 171 -2.41 -4.41 -6.10
C GLY A 171 -2.44 -3.12 -6.90
N PHE A 172 -3.19 -3.21 -7.99
CA PHE A 172 -3.55 -2.07 -8.77
C PHE A 172 -4.96 -2.18 -9.29
N HIS A 173 -5.56 -1.01 -9.51
CA HIS A 173 -6.84 -0.87 -10.16
C HIS A 173 -6.79 0.24 -11.21
N ILE A 174 -7.46 -0.01 -12.34
CA ILE A 174 -7.79 1.01 -13.33
C ILE A 174 -9.29 0.98 -13.52
N TRP A 175 -9.96 1.90 -12.83
CA TRP A 175 -11.41 2.04 -12.83
C TRP A 175 -11.87 2.83 -14.05
N ARG A 176 -12.61 2.18 -14.95
CA ARG A 176 -13.15 2.77 -16.19
C ARG A 176 -14.66 2.71 -16.28
N GLN A 177 -15.33 2.10 -15.31
CA GLN A 177 -16.77 1.84 -15.36
C GLN A 177 -17.61 3.13 -15.44
N SER A 178 -17.17 4.22 -14.79
CA SER A 178 -17.82 5.54 -14.90
C SER A 178 -17.80 6.11 -16.32
N GLN A 179 -16.91 5.60 -17.18
CA GLN A 179 -16.78 5.96 -18.59
C GLN A 179 -17.26 4.84 -19.54
N GLY A 180 -17.95 3.81 -19.02
CA GLY A 180 -18.44 2.68 -19.81
C GLY A 180 -17.37 1.66 -20.24
N GLY A 181 -16.15 1.75 -19.70
CA GLY A 181 -15.07 0.80 -19.97
C GLY A 181 -14.99 -0.33 -18.95
N GLN A 182 -14.28 -1.40 -19.29
CA GLN A 182 -13.97 -2.49 -18.34
C GLN A 182 -12.83 -2.08 -17.39
N ASN A 183 -13.00 -2.41 -16.12
CA ASN A 183 -11.95 -2.21 -15.12
C ASN A 183 -10.81 -3.20 -15.38
N THR A 184 -9.59 -2.77 -15.06
CA THR A 184 -8.41 -3.66 -15.03
C THR A 184 -7.92 -3.72 -13.60
N THR A 185 -7.57 -4.91 -13.13
CA THR A 185 -6.99 -5.10 -11.80
C THR A 185 -5.96 -6.22 -11.84
N GLY A 186 -5.02 -6.16 -10.92
CA GLY A 186 -4.10 -7.24 -10.61
C GLY A 186 -3.63 -7.07 -9.16
N GLY A 187 -3.23 -8.17 -8.52
CA GLY A 187 -2.78 -8.11 -7.14
C GLY A 187 -2.01 -9.34 -6.72
N HIS A 188 -1.37 -9.23 -5.57
CA HIS A 188 -0.56 -10.25 -4.95
C HIS A 188 -0.81 -10.27 -3.44
N TRP A 189 -0.92 -11.47 -2.87
CA TRP A 189 -0.95 -11.68 -1.43
C TRP A 189 0.42 -12.14 -0.97
N GLN A 190 1.02 -11.39 -0.04
CA GLN A 190 2.31 -11.74 0.55
C GLN A 190 2.09 -12.38 1.93
N THR A 191 2.55 -13.61 2.09
CA THR A 191 2.60 -14.27 3.40
C THR A 191 3.85 -13.85 4.17
N VAL A 192 3.71 -13.61 5.46
CA VAL A 192 4.78 -13.25 6.39
C VAL A 192 4.68 -14.10 7.65
N GLN A 193 5.64 -13.95 8.56
CA GLN A 193 5.52 -14.55 9.88
C GLN A 193 4.29 -13.99 10.59
N ASP A 194 3.51 -14.88 11.22
CA ASP A 194 2.29 -14.49 11.93
C ASP A 194 2.56 -13.41 12.99
N GLY A 195 1.79 -12.32 12.93
CA GLY A 195 1.85 -11.20 13.86
C GLY A 195 3.01 -10.23 13.68
N ILE A 196 3.96 -10.49 12.76
CA ILE A 196 5.17 -9.67 12.64
C ILE A 196 4.85 -8.22 12.26
N LEU A 197 3.85 -8.02 11.39
CA LEU A 197 3.38 -6.69 10.96
C LEU A 197 2.72 -5.89 12.08
N ASN A 198 2.34 -6.56 13.18
CA ASN A 198 1.70 -5.95 14.34
C ASN A 198 2.69 -5.67 15.48
N SER A 199 3.76 -6.46 15.58
CA SER A 199 4.80 -6.30 16.61
C SER A 199 5.91 -5.34 16.20
N GLU A 200 6.20 -5.23 14.90
CA GLU A 200 7.36 -4.50 14.37
C GLU A 200 6.96 -3.45 13.33
N TYR A 201 7.84 -2.47 13.14
CA TYR A 201 7.70 -1.53 12.03
C TYR A 201 8.35 -2.13 10.78
N HIS A 202 7.63 -2.07 9.67
CA HIS A 202 8.12 -2.47 8.36
C HIS A 202 8.00 -1.32 7.36
N THR A 203 8.83 -1.33 6.31
CA THR A 203 8.66 -0.42 5.19
C THR A 203 7.87 -1.07 4.07
N TYR A 204 6.79 -0.43 3.65
CA TYR A 204 5.95 -0.85 2.54
C TYR A 204 6.16 0.15 1.42
N GLY A 205 6.58 -0.32 0.24
CA GLY A 205 6.86 0.60 -0.84
C GLY A 205 6.63 0.06 -2.24
N VAL A 206 6.43 0.99 -3.16
CA VAL A 206 6.27 0.73 -4.59
C VAL A 206 7.20 1.62 -5.39
N ASP A 207 7.93 1.05 -6.33
CA ASP A 207 8.71 1.77 -7.33
C ASP A 207 7.96 1.77 -8.65
N ILE A 208 7.49 2.94 -9.06
CA ILE A 208 6.76 3.13 -10.31
C ILE A 208 7.75 3.67 -11.34
N GLN A 209 8.13 2.84 -12.31
CA GLN A 209 8.95 3.25 -13.46
C GLN A 209 8.10 3.21 -14.73
N ALA A 210 8.61 3.80 -15.82
CA ALA A 210 7.86 3.91 -17.07
C ALA A 210 7.50 2.56 -17.71
N ASP A 211 8.25 1.50 -17.40
CA ASP A 211 8.10 0.15 -17.96
C ASP A 211 7.67 -0.88 -16.92
N LYS A 212 8.08 -0.72 -15.66
CA LYS A 212 7.80 -1.66 -14.58
C LYS A 212 7.36 -0.96 -13.30
N THR A 213 6.35 -1.51 -12.65
CA THR A 213 5.95 -1.15 -11.28
C THR A 213 6.26 -2.32 -10.36
N SER A 214 7.04 -2.08 -9.30
CA SER A 214 7.55 -3.12 -8.40
C SER A 214 7.27 -2.81 -6.93
N PHE A 215 6.87 -3.81 -6.15
CA PHE A 215 6.50 -3.69 -4.74
C PHE A 215 7.55 -4.33 -3.84
N TYR A 216 7.68 -3.77 -2.65
CA TYR A 216 8.70 -4.11 -1.69
C TYR A 216 8.17 -4.12 -0.26
N LEU A 217 8.67 -5.07 0.54
CA LEU A 217 8.60 -5.05 2.01
C LEU A 217 10.02 -4.99 2.54
N ASP A 218 10.30 -4.03 3.41
CA ASP A 218 11.66 -3.78 3.93
C ASP A 218 12.68 -3.65 2.80
N ARG A 219 12.25 -2.99 1.72
CA ARG A 219 13.00 -2.81 0.46
C ARG A 219 13.44 -4.12 -0.21
N GLN A 220 12.89 -5.26 0.19
CA GLN A 220 13.03 -6.55 -0.50
C GLN A 220 11.92 -6.69 -1.52
N PHE A 221 12.28 -7.10 -2.73
CA PHE A 221 11.31 -7.29 -3.82
C PHE A 221 10.26 -8.35 -3.46
N ILE A 222 9.00 -8.07 -3.76
CA ILE A 222 7.88 -9.02 -3.62
C ILE A 222 7.27 -9.35 -4.98
N TRP A 223 6.74 -8.33 -5.65
CA TRP A 223 5.90 -8.51 -6.83
C TRP A 223 6.06 -7.35 -7.80
N SER A 224 5.75 -7.56 -9.07
CA SER A 224 5.78 -6.51 -10.08
C SER A 224 4.86 -6.80 -11.25
N PHE A 225 4.54 -5.77 -12.01
CA PHE A 225 3.82 -5.85 -13.28
C PHE A 225 4.32 -4.77 -14.25
N ASP A 226 4.05 -4.96 -15.55
CA ASP A 226 4.39 -3.95 -16.57
C ASP A 226 3.54 -2.70 -16.37
N THR A 227 4.18 -1.53 -16.28
CA THR A 227 3.50 -0.27 -15.99
C THR A 227 2.47 0.06 -17.08
N PRO A 228 1.16 0.12 -16.75
CA PRO A 228 0.14 0.50 -17.72
C PRO A 228 0.32 1.96 -18.14
N LYS A 229 -0.08 2.31 -19.37
CA LYS A 229 -0.06 3.71 -19.84
C LYS A 229 -0.81 4.67 -18.90
N GLU A 230 -1.85 4.19 -18.23
CA GLU A 230 -2.64 4.95 -17.25
C GLU A 230 -1.82 5.37 -16.03
N PHE A 231 -0.66 4.75 -15.78
CA PHE A 231 0.22 5.09 -14.67
C PHE A 231 1.26 6.15 -15.06
N HIS A 232 1.26 6.61 -16.32
CA HIS A 232 2.16 7.67 -16.79
C HIS A 232 1.60 9.05 -16.43
N MET A 233 1.33 9.24 -15.13
CA MET A 233 0.84 10.48 -14.55
C MET A 233 1.37 10.64 -13.11
N PRO A 234 1.23 11.83 -12.50
CA PRO A 234 1.50 11.99 -11.07
C PRO A 234 0.55 11.16 -10.21
N PHE A 235 1.10 10.49 -9.20
CA PHE A 235 0.37 9.84 -8.12
C PHE A 235 0.57 10.61 -6.82
N TYR A 236 -0.44 10.59 -5.94
CA TYR A 236 -0.35 11.14 -4.61
C TYR A 236 -0.62 10.07 -3.54
N PRO A 237 0.16 10.06 -2.44
CA PRO A 237 -0.04 9.10 -1.36
C PRO A 237 -1.26 9.41 -0.49
N LEU A 238 -1.90 8.33 -0.05
CA LEU A 238 -2.90 8.27 1.00
C LEU A 238 -2.51 7.21 2.03
N VAL A 239 -2.85 7.46 3.30
CA VAL A 239 -2.71 6.49 4.39
C VAL A 239 -3.95 6.53 5.27
N ASN A 240 -4.47 5.38 5.69
CA ASN A 240 -5.67 5.34 6.53
C ASN A 240 -5.69 4.13 7.46
N LEU A 241 -6.58 4.22 8.45
CA LEU A 241 -7.07 3.07 9.21
C LEU A 241 -8.57 2.93 8.97
N ALA A 242 -8.98 2.21 7.93
CA ALA A 242 -10.39 1.86 7.79
C ALA A 242 -10.73 0.69 8.72
N LEU A 243 -12.01 0.45 8.92
CA LEU A 243 -12.51 -0.80 9.47
C LEU A 243 -13.40 -1.50 8.44
N GLY A 244 -13.51 -2.82 8.53
CA GLY A 244 -14.40 -3.61 7.69
C GLY A 244 -13.75 -4.04 6.38
N SER A 245 -14.32 -3.60 5.26
CA SER A 245 -14.15 -4.17 3.90
C SER A 245 -14.96 -5.44 3.66
N GLY A 246 -16.20 -5.47 4.14
CA GLY A 246 -17.08 -6.65 4.04
C GLY A 246 -16.80 -7.73 5.08
N TRP A 247 -15.94 -7.44 6.06
CA TRP A 247 -15.67 -8.31 7.21
C TRP A 247 -16.31 -7.75 8.49
N PRO A 248 -16.79 -8.61 9.40
CA PRO A 248 -17.34 -8.16 10.67
C PRO A 248 -16.35 -7.34 11.50
N ILE A 249 -16.87 -6.33 12.20
CA ILE A 249 -16.11 -5.41 13.08
C ILE A 249 -16.55 -5.52 14.57
N ASP A 250 -17.30 -6.57 14.90
CA ASP A 250 -17.83 -6.82 16.24
C ASP A 250 -16.74 -7.20 17.24
N GLU A 251 -15.66 -7.84 16.76
CA GLU A 251 -14.47 -8.19 17.55
C GLU A 251 -13.31 -7.20 17.39
N THR A 252 -13.52 -6.04 16.75
CA THR A 252 -12.45 -5.06 16.54
C THR A 252 -11.97 -4.46 17.86
N PRO A 253 -10.65 -4.45 18.14
CA PRO A 253 -10.11 -3.80 19.33
C PRO A 253 -10.49 -2.32 19.38
N ASN A 254 -10.98 -1.87 20.54
CA ASN A 254 -11.38 -0.48 20.76
C ASN A 254 -10.55 0.14 21.89
N PRO A 255 -9.61 1.07 21.59
CA PRO A 255 -9.26 1.57 20.27
C PRO A 255 -8.35 0.61 19.47
N SER A 256 -8.31 0.82 18.16
CA SER A 256 -7.30 0.26 17.24
C SER A 256 -6.41 1.39 16.74
N ILE A 257 -5.09 1.16 16.67
CA ILE A 257 -4.12 2.22 16.38
C ILE A 257 -3.16 1.78 15.27
N LEU A 258 -3.13 2.55 14.19
CA LEU A 258 -2.08 2.47 13.17
C LEU A 258 -0.97 3.46 13.53
N LEU A 259 0.27 2.97 13.55
CA LEU A 259 1.46 3.80 13.76
C LEU A 259 2.19 3.99 12.44
N VAL A 260 2.45 5.24 12.06
CA VAL A 260 3.20 5.62 10.87
C VAL A 260 4.40 6.43 11.32
N ASP A 261 5.60 5.89 11.09
CA ASP A 261 6.87 6.54 11.42
C ASP A 261 7.24 7.59 10.38
N TYR A 262 7.11 7.26 9.10
CA TYR A 262 7.30 8.24 8.03
C TYR A 262 6.57 7.86 6.74
N ILE A 263 6.37 8.86 5.88
CA ILE A 263 6.04 8.68 4.46
C ILE A 263 7.06 9.44 3.63
N HIS A 264 7.84 8.70 2.84
CA HIS A 264 8.87 9.26 1.97
C HIS A 264 8.57 8.94 0.51
N VAL A 265 8.87 9.90 -0.36
CA VAL A 265 8.85 9.69 -1.81
C VAL A 265 10.20 10.10 -2.38
N TYR A 266 10.69 9.29 -3.31
CA TYR A 266 12.00 9.46 -3.91
C TYR A 266 11.90 9.44 -5.42
N GLN A 267 12.68 10.29 -6.08
CA GLN A 267 12.87 10.26 -7.52
C GLN A 267 14.15 9.47 -7.84
N ARG A 268 14.11 8.63 -8.88
CA ARG A 268 15.33 7.97 -9.37
C ARG A 268 16.29 9.04 -9.89
N LYS A 269 17.55 9.00 -9.43
CA LYS A 269 18.61 9.89 -9.94
C LYS A 269 18.78 9.63 -11.44
N PRO A 270 19.09 10.66 -12.25
CA PRO A 270 19.57 10.43 -13.59
C PRO A 270 20.72 9.43 -13.52
N THR A 271 20.67 8.37 -14.32
CA THR A 271 21.86 7.56 -14.54
C THR A 271 22.88 8.53 -15.13
N ASP A 272 24.02 8.76 -14.46
CA ASP A 272 25.12 9.48 -15.09
C ASP A 272 25.34 8.80 -16.43
N ALA A 273 25.07 9.53 -17.53
CA ALA A 273 25.33 9.02 -18.85
C ALA A 273 26.84 8.75 -18.86
N ALA A 274 27.20 7.47 -18.86
CA ALA A 274 28.56 7.06 -19.11
C ALA A 274 28.94 7.63 -20.48
N ASN A 275 29.71 8.73 -20.45
CA ASN A 275 30.45 9.24 -21.59
C ASN A 275 31.58 8.27 -21.95
#